data_AF-A0A2N0NZR9-F1
#
_entry.id   AF-A0A2N0NZR9-F1
#
_cell.length_a   1.000
_cell.length_b   1.000
_cell.length_c   1.000
_cell.angle_alpha   90.00
_cell.angle_beta   90.00
_cell.angle_gamma   90.00
#
_symmetry.space_group_name_H-M   'P 1'
#
loop_
_entity.id
_entity.type
_entity.pdbx_description
1 polymer ?
#
loop_
_entity_poly.entity_id
_entity_poly.type
_entity_poly.pdbx_seq_one_letter_code
_entity_poly.pdbx_strand_id
1 'polypeptide(L)'
;MLTLGLLPGPTEVKLHHINHYLAPIVDVLLEFWHGFDLPVSSKHPTGKRIRLAVICCSNDIPAARKLCGHISALVGCHRCYKRAERNGDNKRPNFGGFDNIGEWFRERSVDEHRRNAEGWLSCISNEERKQHVSDTHVRWSEMLRLPYFNPIRHPIVDPMHCLFLGITRWIVKRLWIENRKLTKSDLELIEKRAKRIKIPADLGRVPDNIATGDGFSAFTADQWRSFIMIYATPILWDLLDESDRKILANFVRACFLLVSRIIDRNSLNEAHSRLLTVAKLIEEHYGSEYITPNIHLSLHLTECCHDYGPLYSFWCFSFERMNGILGEFLRLINFFLRPYY
;
A
#
# COMPACT_ATOMS: atom_id res chain seq x y z
N MET A 1 2.32 -18.63 9.67
CA MET A 1 2.80 -17.26 9.97
C MET A 1 3.68 -17.33 11.19
N LEU A 2 4.84 -16.68 11.17
CA LEU A 2 5.73 -16.55 12.33
C LEU A 2 5.67 -15.09 12.81
N THR A 3 5.31 -14.86 14.07
CA THR A 3 5.32 -13.52 14.67
C THR A 3 6.67 -13.28 15.33
N LEU A 4 7.44 -12.31 14.83
CA LEU A 4 8.79 -12.00 15.33
C LEU A 4 8.80 -10.98 16.46
N GLY A 5 7.76 -10.15 16.56
CA GLY A 5 7.66 -9.12 17.59
C GLY A 5 6.29 -8.49 17.64
N LEU A 6 5.92 -7.99 18.81
CA LEU A 6 4.73 -7.18 19.04
C LEU A 6 5.19 -5.84 19.61
N LEU A 7 4.87 -4.76 18.89
CA LEU A 7 5.19 -3.41 19.34
C LEU A 7 4.12 -2.96 20.34
N PRO A 8 4.52 -2.40 21.50
CA PRO A 8 3.56 -1.98 22.52
C PRO A 8 2.71 -0.80 22.04
N GLY A 9 1.40 -0.84 22.35
CA GLY A 9 0.49 0.30 22.23
C GLY A 9 0.54 1.22 23.47
N PRO A 10 -0.36 2.21 23.58
CA PRO A 10 -1.49 2.50 22.69
C PRO A 10 -1.13 3.38 21.50
N THR A 11 0.05 4.01 21.49
CA THR A 11 0.50 4.87 20.39
C THR A 11 1.52 4.16 19.53
N GLU A 12 1.42 4.37 18.22
CA GLU A 12 2.32 3.78 17.25
C GLU A 12 3.78 4.22 17.50
N VAL A 13 4.73 3.30 17.38
CA VAL A 13 6.16 3.59 17.51
C VAL A 13 6.56 4.68 16.51
N LYS A 14 7.15 5.76 17.03
CA LYS A 14 7.46 6.96 16.25
C LYS A 14 8.80 6.83 15.51
N LEU A 15 8.81 7.33 14.28
CA LEU A 15 10.02 7.60 13.49
C LEU A 15 11.00 6.41 13.43
N HIS A 16 12.24 6.61 13.88
CA HIS A 16 13.33 5.66 13.81
C HIS A 16 13.42 4.77 15.07
N HIS A 17 12.56 4.95 16.08
CA HIS A 17 12.59 4.11 17.29
C HIS A 17 12.24 2.65 17.00
N ILE A 18 11.61 2.37 15.86
CA ILE A 18 11.39 1.00 15.37
C ILE A 18 12.71 0.23 15.24
N ASN A 19 13.84 0.93 15.02
CA ASN A 19 15.17 0.33 14.91
C ASN A 19 15.58 -0.42 16.19
N HIS A 20 15.16 0.02 17.37
CA HIS A 20 15.47 -0.71 18.63
C HIS A 20 14.84 -2.11 18.66
N TYR A 21 13.71 -2.29 17.97
CA TYR A 21 13.02 -3.57 17.86
C TYR A 21 13.53 -4.40 16.68
N LEU A 22 13.95 -3.73 15.60
CA LEU A 22 14.47 -4.39 14.40
C LEU A 22 15.90 -4.91 14.60
N ALA A 23 16.74 -4.21 15.38
CA ALA A 23 18.14 -4.57 15.59
C ALA A 23 18.36 -6.06 15.95
N PRO A 24 17.73 -6.62 17.00
CA PRO A 24 17.92 -8.04 17.34
C PRO A 24 17.39 -8.99 16.25
N ILE A 25 16.33 -8.62 15.52
CA ILE A 25 15.81 -9.42 14.41
C ILE A 25 16.82 -9.42 13.26
N VAL A 26 17.42 -8.27 12.96
CA VAL A 26 18.41 -8.11 11.90
C VAL A 26 19.70 -8.85 12.24
N ASP A 27 20.13 -8.87 13.51
CA ASP A 27 21.29 -9.67 13.96
C ASP A 27 21.10 -11.16 13.62
N VAL A 28 19.93 -11.71 13.92
CA VAL A 28 19.57 -13.10 13.59
C VAL A 28 19.50 -13.32 12.07
N LEU A 29 18.92 -12.38 11.32
CA LEU A 29 18.85 -12.48 9.85
C LEU A 29 20.22 -12.43 9.18
N LEU A 30 21.19 -11.72 9.75
CA LEU A 30 22.58 -11.71 9.29
C LEU A 30 23.24 -13.08 9.49
N GLU A 31 23.03 -13.71 10.65
CA GLU A 31 23.52 -15.08 10.89
C GLU A 31 22.96 -16.06 9.84
N PHE A 32 21.64 -16.03 9.64
CA PHE A 32 21.01 -16.89 8.63
C PHE A 32 21.45 -16.56 7.19
N TRP A 33 21.85 -15.33 6.90
CA TRP A 33 22.37 -14.98 5.58
C TRP A 33 23.72 -15.66 5.27
N HIS A 34 24.62 -15.70 6.26
CA HIS A 34 25.88 -16.45 6.16
C HIS A 34 25.64 -17.97 6.13
N GLY A 35 24.52 -18.39 6.70
CA GLY A 35 23.97 -19.73 6.63
C GLY A 35 24.13 -20.48 7.94
N PHE A 36 23.08 -21.20 8.31
CA PHE A 36 22.95 -21.91 9.57
C PHE A 36 22.87 -23.42 9.33
N ASP A 37 23.67 -24.20 10.06
CA ASP A 37 23.67 -25.65 9.96
C ASP A 37 22.62 -26.24 10.92
N LEU A 38 21.54 -26.76 10.35
CA LEU A 38 20.54 -27.48 11.13
C LEU A 38 21.13 -28.79 11.68
N PRO A 39 20.80 -29.16 12.93
CA PRO A 39 21.28 -30.39 13.54
C PRO A 39 20.80 -31.62 12.75
N VAL A 40 21.56 -32.69 12.90
CA VAL A 40 21.21 -34.00 12.34
C VAL A 40 19.82 -34.43 12.83
N SER A 41 19.01 -34.95 11.92
CA SER A 41 17.69 -35.50 12.24
C SER A 41 17.46 -36.78 11.45
N SER A 42 16.42 -37.54 11.81
CA SER A 42 16.03 -38.75 11.06
C SER A 42 15.75 -38.48 9.57
N LYS A 43 15.30 -37.26 9.24
CA LYS A 43 15.06 -36.82 7.84
C LYS A 43 16.31 -36.26 7.16
N HIS A 44 17.30 -35.81 7.93
CA HIS A 44 18.55 -35.24 7.44
C HIS A 44 19.74 -35.79 8.24
N PRO A 45 20.20 -37.02 7.94
CA PRO A 45 21.25 -37.72 8.71
C PRO A 45 22.62 -37.01 8.68
N THR A 46 22.85 -36.16 7.68
CA THR A 46 24.08 -35.37 7.52
C THR A 46 23.92 -33.92 7.98
N GLY A 47 22.80 -33.58 8.65
CA GLY A 47 22.41 -32.18 8.88
C GLY A 47 21.98 -31.50 7.59
N LYS A 48 21.60 -30.22 7.68
CA LYS A 48 21.21 -29.41 6.51
C LYS A 48 21.57 -27.95 6.72
N ARG A 49 22.40 -27.39 5.84
CA ARG A 49 22.66 -25.95 5.82
C ARG A 49 21.49 -25.20 5.18
N ILE A 50 21.02 -24.17 5.86
CA ILE A 50 19.94 -23.29 5.38
C ILE A 50 20.41 -21.84 5.34
N ARG A 51 19.77 -21.04 4.48
CA ARG A 51 19.90 -19.58 4.46
C ARG A 51 18.53 -18.94 4.46
N LEU A 52 18.42 -17.76 5.08
CA LEU A 52 17.20 -16.95 5.09
C LEU A 52 17.52 -15.55 4.54
N ALA A 53 16.61 -15.03 3.73
CA ALA A 53 16.69 -13.66 3.24
C ALA A 53 15.31 -13.00 3.26
N VAL A 54 15.26 -11.74 3.70
CA VAL A 54 14.06 -10.90 3.56
C VAL A 54 14.02 -10.32 2.15
N ILE A 55 13.13 -10.85 1.33
CA ILE A 55 13.01 -10.47 -0.08
C ILE A 55 11.86 -9.50 -0.36
N CYS A 56 10.87 -9.39 0.53
CA CYS A 56 9.68 -8.56 0.30
C CYS A 56 9.11 -8.02 1.63
N CYS A 57 8.73 -6.74 1.63
CA CYS A 57 8.13 -6.04 2.76
C CYS A 57 6.71 -5.59 2.38
N SER A 58 5.71 -6.46 2.60
CA SER A 58 4.31 -6.11 2.38
C SER A 58 3.72 -5.39 3.57
N ASN A 59 3.42 -4.10 3.42
CA ASN A 59 2.89 -3.27 4.48
C ASN A 59 1.99 -2.17 3.92
N ASP A 60 1.26 -1.48 4.79
CA ASP A 60 0.70 -0.18 4.44
C ASP A 60 1.83 0.87 4.20
N ILE A 61 1.46 2.01 3.63
CA ILE A 61 2.43 3.05 3.27
C ILE A 61 3.22 3.52 4.51
N PRO A 62 2.59 3.94 5.63
CA PRO A 62 3.32 4.38 6.82
C PRO A 62 4.33 3.35 7.34
N ALA A 63 3.94 2.09 7.46
CA ALA A 63 4.82 1.03 7.96
C ALA A 63 5.98 0.76 6.99
N ALA A 64 5.74 0.75 5.67
CA ALA A 64 6.80 0.62 4.67
C ALA A 64 7.85 1.74 4.79
N ARG A 65 7.42 2.99 5.04
CA ARG A 65 8.34 4.12 5.23
C ARG A 65 9.18 3.98 6.50
N LYS A 66 8.57 3.53 7.60
CA LYS A 66 9.31 3.25 8.85
C LYS A 66 10.33 2.14 8.67
N LEU A 67 9.90 1.01 8.14
CA LEU A 67 10.72 -0.19 7.98
C LEU A 67 11.90 0.04 7.05
N CYS A 68 11.73 0.79 5.96
CA CYS A 68 12.73 0.89 4.89
C CYS A 68 13.54 2.20 4.90
N GLY A 69 13.41 3.02 5.94
CA GLY A 69 14.20 4.26 6.08
C GLY A 69 13.73 5.41 5.18
N HIS A 70 12.48 5.39 4.73
CA HIS A 70 11.87 6.51 4.00
C HIS A 70 11.05 7.38 4.96
N ILE A 71 10.67 8.58 4.51
CA ILE A 71 10.01 9.57 5.39
C ILE A 71 8.50 9.57 5.23
N SER A 72 7.98 10.19 4.17
CA SER A 72 6.54 10.29 3.94
C SER A 72 6.24 10.15 2.46
N ALA A 73 5.24 9.32 2.15
CA ALA A 73 4.69 9.24 0.80
C ALA A 73 3.95 10.52 0.38
N LEU A 74 3.72 11.46 1.29
CA LEU A 74 3.19 12.79 0.97
C LEU A 74 4.26 13.74 0.43
N VAL A 75 5.53 13.33 0.43
CA VAL A 75 6.64 14.19 0.00
C VAL A 75 7.41 13.57 -1.17
N GLY A 76 7.52 12.24 -1.24
CA GLY A 76 8.13 11.60 -2.39
C GLY A 76 7.95 10.09 -2.48
N CYS A 77 8.16 9.57 -3.68
CA CYS A 77 8.15 8.14 -3.94
C CYS A 77 9.40 7.45 -3.37
N HIS A 78 9.23 6.22 -2.88
CA HIS A 78 10.38 5.39 -2.49
C HIS A 78 11.04 4.75 -3.70
N ARG A 79 10.29 4.54 -4.79
CA ARG A 79 10.72 3.76 -5.95
C ARG A 79 11.29 4.62 -7.07
N CYS A 80 10.69 5.77 -7.34
CA CYS A 80 11.14 6.71 -8.37
C CYS A 80 11.45 8.11 -7.83
N TYR A 81 11.93 8.99 -8.69
CA TYR A 81 12.34 10.36 -8.32
C TYR A 81 11.18 11.36 -8.22
N LYS A 82 9.91 10.94 -8.36
CA LYS A 82 8.77 11.84 -8.17
C LYS A 82 8.74 12.38 -6.75
N ARG A 83 8.78 13.70 -6.64
CA ARG A 83 8.53 14.47 -5.43
C ARG A 83 7.15 15.09 -5.51
N ALA A 84 6.54 15.28 -4.35
CA ALA A 84 5.26 15.95 -4.29
C ALA A 84 5.42 17.44 -4.55
N GLU A 85 4.59 17.96 -5.42
CA GLU A 85 4.52 19.39 -5.71
C GLU A 85 3.53 20.07 -4.76
N ARG A 86 3.75 21.37 -4.53
CA ARG A 86 2.89 22.21 -3.69
C ARG A 86 2.59 23.48 -4.48
N ASN A 87 1.60 23.40 -5.36
CA ASN A 87 1.21 24.51 -6.22
C ASN A 87 -0.11 25.10 -5.69
N GLY A 88 -0.20 26.44 -5.62
CA GLY A 88 -1.40 27.19 -5.17
C GLY A 88 -1.47 27.53 -3.68
N ASP A 89 -2.46 28.37 -3.30
CA ASP A 89 -2.66 28.87 -1.94
C ASP A 89 -3.00 27.78 -0.92
N ASN A 90 -3.54 26.65 -1.40
CA ASN A 90 -3.85 25.48 -0.58
C ASN A 90 -2.74 24.44 -0.69
N LYS A 91 -1.78 24.52 0.23
CA LYS A 91 -0.50 23.79 0.37
C LYS A 91 -0.55 22.24 0.37
N ARG A 92 -1.57 21.59 -0.19
CA ARG A 92 -1.68 20.12 -0.21
C ARG A 92 -0.67 19.53 -1.21
N PRO A 93 0.18 18.58 -0.77
CA PRO A 93 1.11 17.91 -1.66
C PRO A 93 0.38 17.05 -2.68
N ASN A 94 0.84 17.08 -3.93
CA ASN A 94 0.27 16.30 -5.01
C ASN A 94 1.34 15.62 -5.88
N PHE A 95 0.93 14.59 -6.62
CA PHE A 95 1.81 13.78 -7.47
C PHE A 95 1.44 13.87 -8.97
N GLY A 96 0.81 14.97 -9.39
CA GLY A 96 0.47 15.24 -10.80
C GLY A 96 1.69 15.55 -11.66
N GLY A 97 1.52 16.19 -12.81
CA GLY A 97 2.60 16.53 -13.74
C GLY A 97 3.08 15.31 -14.52
N PHE A 98 2.17 14.69 -15.27
CA PHE A 98 2.48 13.48 -16.07
C PHE A 98 3.10 13.76 -17.44
N ASP A 99 3.24 15.03 -17.85
CA ASP A 99 3.82 15.41 -19.14
C ASP A 99 5.31 15.05 -19.23
N ASN A 100 6.04 15.21 -18.13
CA ASN A 100 7.46 14.86 -18.03
C ASN A 100 7.72 13.55 -17.28
N ILE A 101 6.76 12.61 -17.32
CA ILE A 101 6.86 11.33 -16.59
C ILE A 101 8.19 10.59 -16.82
N GLY A 102 8.74 10.67 -18.04
CA GLY A 102 10.03 10.04 -18.37
C GLY A 102 11.23 10.58 -17.59
N GLU A 103 11.17 11.79 -17.03
CA GLU A 103 12.26 12.39 -16.26
C GLU A 103 12.35 11.83 -14.84
N TRP A 104 11.19 11.59 -14.22
CA TRP A 104 11.10 11.22 -12.80
C TRP A 104 10.69 9.78 -12.55
N PHE A 105 10.00 9.11 -13.50
CA PHE A 105 9.58 7.71 -13.40
C PHE A 105 10.73 6.76 -13.76
N ARG A 106 11.84 6.93 -13.04
CA ARG A 106 13.04 6.12 -13.14
C ARG A 106 13.41 5.61 -11.75
N GLU A 107 13.92 4.38 -11.67
CA GLU A 107 14.26 3.74 -10.41
C GLU A 107 15.32 4.55 -9.64
N ARG A 108 15.14 4.71 -8.33
CA ARG A 108 16.12 5.37 -7.45
C ARG A 108 17.36 4.50 -7.25
N SER A 109 18.52 5.15 -7.11
CA SER A 109 19.76 4.44 -6.78
C SER A 109 19.75 3.89 -5.35
N VAL A 110 19.99 2.58 -5.21
CA VAL A 110 20.17 1.91 -3.92
C VAL A 110 21.39 2.46 -3.18
N ASP A 111 22.49 2.71 -3.90
CA ASP A 111 23.73 3.22 -3.32
C ASP A 111 23.55 4.66 -2.81
N GLU A 112 22.83 5.50 -3.57
CA GLU A 112 22.46 6.84 -3.13
C GLU A 112 21.62 6.77 -1.84
N HIS A 113 20.63 5.88 -1.77
CA HIS A 113 19.81 5.69 -0.56
C HIS A 113 20.66 5.25 0.63
N ARG A 114 21.57 4.29 0.45
CA ARG A 114 22.46 3.81 1.51
C ARG A 114 23.39 4.91 2.03
N ARG A 115 24.07 5.64 1.14
CA ARG A 115 24.91 6.79 1.52
C ARG A 115 24.12 7.85 2.27
N ASN A 116 22.91 8.17 1.82
CA ASN A 116 22.05 9.13 2.50
C ASN A 116 21.61 8.61 3.89
N ALA A 117 21.34 7.32 4.04
CA ALA A 117 20.99 6.74 5.33
C ALA A 117 22.17 6.73 6.32
N GLU A 118 23.38 6.44 5.84
CA GLU A 118 24.62 6.52 6.63
C GLU A 118 24.93 7.96 7.05
N GLY A 119 24.74 8.92 6.14
CA GLY A 119 24.84 10.35 6.44
C GLY A 119 23.90 10.76 7.56
N TRP A 120 22.65 10.31 7.52
CA TRP A 120 21.68 10.54 8.59
C TRP A 120 22.11 9.92 9.93
N LEU A 121 22.66 8.70 9.90
CA LEU A 121 23.14 8.01 11.10
C LEU A 121 24.30 8.76 11.75
N SER A 122 25.13 9.40 10.94
CA SER A 122 26.31 10.16 11.35
C SER A 122 25.96 11.54 11.94
N CYS A 123 24.73 12.03 11.77
CA CYS A 123 24.26 13.27 12.39
C CYS A 123 24.23 13.15 13.92
N ILE A 124 24.76 14.16 14.59
CA ILE A 124 24.92 14.21 16.05
C ILE A 124 23.66 14.76 16.70
N SER A 125 23.09 15.83 16.14
CA SER A 125 21.91 16.50 16.70
C SER A 125 20.61 16.11 16.00
N ASN A 126 19.48 16.32 16.67
CA ASN A 126 18.16 16.13 16.07
C ASN A 126 17.88 17.16 14.97
N GLU A 127 18.45 18.35 15.08
CA GLU A 127 18.32 19.43 14.10
C GLU A 127 19.03 19.07 12.80
N GLU A 128 20.26 18.55 12.88
CA GLU A 128 20.98 18.01 11.72
C GLU A 128 20.20 16.87 11.05
N ARG A 129 19.66 15.94 11.86
CA ARG A 129 18.83 14.84 11.33
C ARG A 129 17.59 15.33 10.61
N LYS A 130 16.93 16.37 11.12
CA LYS A 130 15.75 16.99 10.47
C LYS A 130 16.15 17.65 9.16
N GLN A 131 17.26 18.38 9.13
CA GLN A 131 17.77 19.02 7.92
C GLN A 131 18.14 17.98 6.86
N HIS A 132 18.92 16.96 7.23
CA HIS A 132 19.30 15.87 6.33
C HIS A 132 18.10 15.15 5.72
N VAL A 133 17.07 14.90 6.53
CA VAL A 133 15.79 14.34 6.08
C VAL A 133 15.08 15.26 5.09
N SER A 134 15.10 16.58 5.31
CA SER A 134 14.49 17.55 4.39
C SER A 134 15.14 17.51 3.02
N ASP A 135 16.46 17.33 2.97
CA ASP A 135 17.23 17.37 1.72
C ASP A 135 17.15 16.03 0.96
N THR A 136 17.31 14.92 1.68
CA THR A 136 17.48 13.58 1.09
C THR A 136 16.21 12.73 1.10
N HIS A 137 15.27 13.01 2.02
CA HIS A 137 14.08 12.20 2.28
C HIS A 137 14.37 10.79 2.82
N VAL A 138 15.57 10.58 3.37
CA VAL A 138 16.05 9.29 3.85
C VAL A 138 16.48 9.40 5.32
N ARG A 139 16.28 8.31 6.06
CA ARG A 139 16.82 8.09 7.40
C ARG A 139 17.38 6.67 7.54
N TRP A 140 18.13 6.44 8.60
CA TRP A 140 18.61 5.09 8.91
C TRP A 140 17.48 4.11 9.23
N SER A 141 17.63 2.88 8.74
CA SER A 141 16.87 1.71 9.16
C SER A 141 17.82 0.54 9.38
N GLU A 142 17.60 -0.24 10.44
CA GLU A 142 18.35 -1.46 10.71
C GLU A 142 18.30 -2.46 9.55
N MET A 143 17.24 -2.44 8.74
CA MET A 143 17.12 -3.28 7.54
C MET A 143 18.28 -3.06 6.56
N LEU A 144 18.90 -1.87 6.56
CA LEU A 144 20.03 -1.55 5.67
C LEU A 144 21.32 -2.28 6.06
N ARG A 145 21.43 -2.84 7.26
CA ARG A 145 22.56 -3.71 7.64
C ARG A 145 22.56 -5.01 6.85
N LEU A 146 21.41 -5.45 6.36
CA LEU A 146 21.30 -6.63 5.50
C LEU A 146 21.93 -6.30 4.12
N PRO A 147 22.99 -7.01 3.69
CA PRO A 147 23.75 -6.66 2.49
C PRO A 147 22.94 -6.82 1.19
N TYR A 148 21.95 -7.72 1.19
CA TYR A 148 21.07 -7.98 0.06
C TYR A 148 19.81 -7.11 0.05
N PHE A 149 19.55 -6.33 1.10
CA PHE A 149 18.29 -5.59 1.21
C PHE A 149 18.27 -4.40 0.26
N ASN A 150 17.24 -4.35 -0.58
CA ASN A 150 17.01 -3.26 -1.52
C ASN A 150 15.87 -2.35 -1.00
N PRO A 151 16.17 -1.16 -0.45
CA PRO A 151 15.17 -0.26 0.12
C PRO A 151 14.26 0.41 -0.93
N ILE A 152 14.51 0.18 -2.23
CA ILE A 152 13.75 0.74 -3.34
C ILE A 152 12.74 -0.29 -3.87
N ARG A 153 13.14 -1.57 -3.95
CA ARG A 153 12.32 -2.67 -4.52
C ARG A 153 11.68 -3.60 -3.48
N HIS A 154 12.27 -3.78 -2.31
CA HIS A 154 11.70 -4.62 -1.25
C HIS A 154 10.47 -4.01 -0.56
N PRO A 155 10.33 -2.68 -0.35
CA PRO A 155 9.04 -2.11 0.02
C PRO A 155 8.10 -2.15 -1.18
N ILE A 156 7.16 -3.08 -1.17
CA ILE A 156 6.18 -3.22 -2.24
C ILE A 156 5.00 -2.27 -2.05
N VAL A 157 4.30 -2.00 -3.14
CA VAL A 157 2.99 -1.35 -3.09
C VAL A 157 1.94 -2.42 -2.85
N ASP A 158 1.40 -2.49 -1.63
CA ASP A 158 0.32 -3.43 -1.34
C ASP A 158 -0.97 -3.04 -2.09
N PRO A 159 -1.52 -3.92 -2.94
CA PRO A 159 -2.71 -3.60 -3.72
C PRO A 159 -3.98 -3.49 -2.87
N MET A 160 -4.06 -4.14 -1.70
CA MET A 160 -5.23 -4.01 -0.83
C MET A 160 -5.38 -2.58 -0.31
N HIS A 161 -4.29 -2.03 0.24
CA HIS A 161 -4.24 -0.65 0.70
C HIS A 161 -4.24 0.36 -0.46
N CYS A 162 -3.53 0.07 -1.55
CA CYS A 162 -3.36 1.01 -2.66
C CYS A 162 -4.61 1.09 -3.55
N LEU A 163 -5.07 -0.02 -4.14
CA LEU A 163 -6.17 -0.02 -5.12
C LEU A 163 -7.53 0.11 -4.44
N PHE A 164 -7.79 -0.66 -3.38
CA PHE A 164 -9.13 -0.78 -2.81
C PHE A 164 -9.39 0.24 -1.69
N LEU A 165 -8.61 0.19 -0.60
CA LEU A 165 -8.78 1.18 0.48
C LEU A 165 -8.32 2.60 0.08
N GLY A 166 -7.37 2.68 -0.85
CA GLY A 166 -6.80 3.92 -1.35
C GLY A 166 -7.60 4.50 -2.50
N ILE A 167 -7.36 4.03 -3.72
CA ILE A 167 -7.88 4.64 -4.94
C ILE A 167 -9.39 4.48 -5.08
N THR A 168 -9.94 3.28 -4.88
CA THR A 168 -11.39 3.03 -5.04
C THR A 168 -12.18 3.93 -4.11
N ARG A 169 -11.84 3.90 -2.81
CA ARG A 169 -12.47 4.76 -1.80
C ARG A 169 -12.29 6.24 -2.14
N TRP A 170 -11.11 6.64 -2.61
CA TRP A 170 -10.82 8.03 -2.99
C TRP A 170 -11.68 8.51 -4.15
N ILE A 171 -11.75 7.74 -5.24
CA ILE A 171 -12.58 8.06 -6.42
C ILE A 171 -14.03 8.26 -5.98
N VAL A 172 -14.62 7.28 -5.29
CA VAL A 172 -16.03 7.35 -4.90
C VAL A 172 -16.31 8.51 -3.94
N LYS A 173 -15.51 8.65 -2.88
CA LYS A 173 -15.79 9.67 -1.85
C LYS A 173 -15.39 11.07 -2.28
N ARG A 174 -14.19 11.25 -2.83
CA ARG A 174 -13.66 12.58 -3.15
C ARG A 174 -14.08 13.06 -4.52
N LEU A 175 -13.93 12.23 -5.55
CA LEU A 175 -14.26 12.68 -6.90
C LEU A 175 -15.77 12.72 -7.10
N TRP A 176 -16.51 11.71 -6.64
CA TRP A 176 -17.92 11.64 -6.99
C TRP A 176 -18.87 12.21 -5.93
N ILE A 177 -18.68 11.91 -4.65
CA ILE A 177 -19.59 12.41 -3.59
C ILE A 177 -19.26 13.86 -3.21
N GLU A 178 -18.02 14.17 -2.83
CA GLU A 178 -17.66 15.51 -2.34
C GLU A 178 -17.75 16.60 -3.41
N ASN A 179 -17.44 16.28 -4.67
CA ASN A 179 -17.66 17.20 -5.80
C ASN A 179 -19.11 17.16 -6.34
N ARG A 180 -20.04 16.53 -5.61
CA ARG A 180 -21.49 16.50 -5.90
C ARG A 180 -21.86 15.91 -7.27
N LYS A 181 -21.03 15.03 -7.83
CA LYS A 181 -21.38 14.22 -9.01
C LYS A 181 -22.45 13.18 -8.67
N LEU A 182 -22.40 12.65 -7.44
CA LEU A 182 -23.43 11.77 -6.88
C LEU A 182 -24.14 12.48 -5.73
N THR A 183 -25.44 12.65 -5.88
CA THR A 183 -26.32 13.24 -4.88
C THR A 183 -26.80 12.19 -3.87
N LYS A 184 -27.48 12.63 -2.80
CA LYS A 184 -28.10 11.71 -1.84
C LYS A 184 -29.10 10.76 -2.50
N SER A 185 -29.93 11.25 -3.42
CA SER A 185 -30.87 10.41 -4.17
C SER A 185 -30.17 9.38 -5.05
N ASP A 186 -29.00 9.72 -5.61
CA ASP A 186 -28.19 8.78 -6.36
C ASP A 186 -27.68 7.67 -5.45
N LEU A 187 -27.21 7.99 -4.23
CA LEU A 187 -26.77 6.98 -3.26
C LEU A 187 -27.90 6.00 -2.86
N GLU A 188 -29.12 6.50 -2.68
CA GLU A 188 -30.30 5.66 -2.41
C GLU A 188 -30.64 4.74 -3.61
N LEU A 189 -30.53 5.26 -4.84
CA LEU A 189 -30.70 4.48 -6.06
C LEU A 189 -29.60 3.42 -6.21
N ILE A 190 -28.34 3.78 -5.93
CA ILE A 190 -27.20 2.87 -5.96
C ILE A 190 -27.41 1.72 -4.97
N GLU A 191 -27.85 2.02 -3.74
CA GLU A 191 -28.17 0.99 -2.74
C GLU A 191 -29.27 0.04 -3.22
N LYS A 192 -30.34 0.60 -3.81
CA LYS A 192 -31.43 -0.20 -4.40
C LYS A 192 -30.95 -1.08 -5.55
N ARG A 193 -30.03 -0.59 -6.40
CA ARG A 193 -29.43 -1.35 -7.49
C ARG A 193 -28.51 -2.46 -6.97
N ALA A 194 -27.68 -2.16 -5.97
CA ALA A 194 -26.78 -3.14 -5.35
C ALA A 194 -27.56 -4.33 -4.75
N LYS A 195 -28.67 -4.07 -4.05
CA LYS A 195 -29.55 -5.10 -3.48
C LYS A 195 -30.21 -6.03 -4.52
N ARG A 196 -30.27 -5.63 -5.80
CA ARG A 196 -30.82 -6.45 -6.89
C ARG A 196 -29.79 -7.39 -7.50
N ILE A 197 -28.50 -7.11 -7.34
CA ILE A 197 -27.41 -7.92 -7.88
C ILE A 197 -27.19 -9.12 -6.95
N LYS A 198 -27.38 -10.32 -7.50
CA LYS A 198 -27.09 -11.58 -6.80
C LYS A 198 -25.71 -12.07 -7.19
N ILE A 199 -24.84 -12.29 -6.20
CA ILE A 199 -23.51 -12.87 -6.39
C ILE A 199 -23.41 -14.23 -5.69
N PRO A 200 -22.54 -15.13 -6.17
CA PRO A 200 -22.15 -16.33 -5.45
C PRO A 200 -21.72 -16.04 -4.01
N ALA A 201 -22.09 -16.92 -3.07
CA ALA A 201 -21.89 -16.71 -1.63
C ALA A 201 -20.40 -16.63 -1.22
N ASP A 202 -19.51 -17.19 -2.02
CA ASP A 202 -18.06 -17.19 -1.84
C ASP A 202 -17.39 -15.84 -2.17
N LEU A 203 -18.07 -14.94 -2.89
CA LEU A 203 -17.57 -13.60 -3.22
C LEU A 203 -17.88 -12.53 -2.15
N GLY A 204 -18.47 -12.95 -1.03
CA GLY A 204 -18.74 -12.09 0.12
C GLY A 204 -20.14 -11.48 0.15
N ARG A 205 -20.40 -10.72 1.23
CA ARG A 205 -21.72 -10.08 1.46
C ARG A 205 -21.91 -8.86 0.56
N VAL A 206 -23.17 -8.64 0.21
CA VAL A 206 -23.66 -7.47 -0.55
C VAL A 206 -23.30 -6.18 0.20
N PRO A 207 -22.96 -5.09 -0.51
CA PRO A 207 -22.76 -3.80 0.14
C PRO A 207 -24.11 -3.22 0.59
N ASP A 208 -24.48 -3.47 1.85
CA ASP A 208 -25.82 -3.16 2.37
C ASP A 208 -25.98 -1.73 2.89
N ASN A 209 -24.87 -1.01 3.12
CA ASN A 209 -24.82 0.29 3.80
C ASN A 209 -24.20 1.37 2.89
N ILE A 210 -24.81 1.59 1.72
CA ILE A 210 -24.33 2.58 0.76
C ILE A 210 -24.83 3.99 1.11
N ALA A 211 -26.13 4.17 1.39
CA ALA A 211 -26.71 5.48 1.66
C ALA A 211 -26.61 5.94 3.13
N THR A 212 -26.08 5.10 4.03
CA THR A 212 -25.97 5.41 5.47
C THR A 212 -24.74 6.26 5.80
N GLY A 213 -24.88 7.20 6.76
CA GLY A 213 -23.79 8.08 7.20
C GLY A 213 -23.29 9.00 6.08
N ASP A 214 -21.98 9.17 5.97
CA ASP A 214 -21.34 9.98 4.89
C ASP A 214 -21.19 9.21 3.56
N GLY A 215 -22.00 8.18 3.32
CA GLY A 215 -21.94 7.30 2.14
C GLY A 215 -20.72 6.39 2.10
N PHE A 216 -20.90 5.06 1.98
CA PHE A 216 -19.80 4.08 1.92
C PHE A 216 -18.77 4.14 3.08
N SER A 217 -19.10 4.73 4.23
CA SER A 217 -18.13 5.04 5.30
C SER A 217 -17.59 3.81 6.05
N ALA A 218 -18.33 2.69 6.03
CA ALA A 218 -18.00 1.47 6.77
C ALA A 218 -17.41 0.33 5.92
N PHE A 219 -17.03 0.60 4.67
CA PHE A 219 -16.58 -0.47 3.77
C PHE A 219 -15.17 -0.95 4.14
N THR A 220 -15.05 -2.25 4.34
CA THR A 220 -13.77 -2.98 4.44
C THR A 220 -13.06 -3.02 3.08
N ALA A 221 -11.78 -3.39 3.07
CA ALA A 221 -11.01 -3.53 1.83
C ALA A 221 -11.63 -4.54 0.85
N ASP A 222 -12.17 -5.64 1.38
CA ASP A 222 -12.82 -6.68 0.58
C ASP A 222 -14.14 -6.20 -0.01
N GLN A 223 -14.93 -5.43 0.75
CA GLN A 223 -16.14 -4.79 0.23
C GLN A 223 -15.81 -3.74 -0.85
N TRP A 224 -14.74 -2.96 -0.70
CA TRP A 224 -14.29 -2.04 -1.76
C TRP A 224 -13.85 -2.78 -3.02
N ARG A 225 -13.14 -3.91 -2.85
CA ARG A 225 -12.75 -4.77 -3.97
C ARG A 225 -13.96 -5.33 -4.71
N SER A 226 -14.91 -5.93 -3.99
CA SER A 226 -16.14 -6.47 -4.60
C SER A 226 -16.97 -5.36 -5.24
N PHE A 227 -17.07 -4.20 -4.58
CA PHE A 227 -17.76 -3.03 -5.12
C PHE A 227 -17.19 -2.61 -6.46
N ILE A 228 -15.88 -2.32 -6.55
CA ILE A 228 -15.30 -1.81 -7.80
C ILE A 228 -15.32 -2.85 -8.91
N MET A 229 -15.08 -4.12 -8.58
CA MET A 229 -15.00 -5.17 -9.59
C MET A 229 -16.37 -5.59 -10.13
N ILE A 230 -17.40 -5.65 -9.29
CA ILE A 230 -18.68 -6.28 -9.65
C ILE A 230 -19.79 -5.24 -9.79
N TYR A 231 -19.88 -4.33 -8.83
CA TYR A 231 -21.07 -3.47 -8.68
C TYR A 231 -20.91 -2.13 -9.38
N ALA A 232 -19.72 -1.51 -9.32
CA ALA A 232 -19.53 -0.12 -9.70
C ALA A 232 -19.99 0.19 -11.12
N THR A 233 -19.61 -0.61 -12.11
CA THR A 233 -20.04 -0.42 -13.51
C THR A 233 -21.57 -0.48 -13.65
N PRO A 234 -22.28 -1.59 -13.35
CA PRO A 234 -23.72 -1.67 -13.59
C PRO A 234 -24.56 -0.69 -12.75
N ILE A 235 -24.09 -0.29 -11.57
CA ILE A 235 -24.90 0.57 -10.67
C ILE A 235 -24.62 2.07 -10.85
N LEU A 236 -23.45 2.47 -11.35
CA LEU A 236 -23.05 3.88 -11.48
C LEU A 236 -23.08 4.41 -12.91
N TRP A 237 -23.09 3.55 -13.93
CA TRP A 237 -22.77 3.95 -15.31
C TRP A 237 -23.55 5.17 -15.82
N ASP A 238 -24.87 5.17 -15.67
CA ASP A 238 -25.78 6.23 -16.12
C ASP A 238 -25.82 7.44 -15.18
N LEU A 239 -25.22 7.33 -13.99
CA LEU A 239 -25.15 8.42 -12.99
C LEU A 239 -23.88 9.27 -13.16
N LEU A 240 -22.88 8.77 -13.88
CA LEU A 240 -21.61 9.44 -14.13
C LEU A 240 -21.62 10.13 -15.50
N ASP A 241 -20.88 11.23 -15.62
CA ASP A 241 -20.61 11.88 -16.91
C ASP A 241 -19.56 11.11 -17.75
N GLU A 242 -19.26 11.59 -18.96
CA GLU A 242 -18.38 10.87 -19.87
C GLU A 242 -16.95 10.70 -19.31
N SER A 243 -16.38 11.73 -18.68
CA SER A 243 -15.03 11.67 -18.13
C SER A 243 -14.97 10.71 -16.93
N ASP A 244 -15.96 10.76 -16.04
CA ASP A 244 -16.04 9.86 -14.89
C ASP A 244 -16.29 8.40 -15.29
N ARG A 245 -17.06 8.15 -16.37
CA ARG A 245 -17.19 6.81 -16.96
C ARG A 245 -15.86 6.29 -17.50
N LYS A 246 -15.05 7.15 -18.14
CA LYS A 246 -13.70 6.77 -18.61
C LYS A 246 -12.78 6.45 -17.45
N ILE A 247 -12.81 7.22 -16.37
CA ILE A 247 -12.07 6.94 -15.13
C ILE A 247 -12.49 5.56 -14.58
N LEU A 248 -13.79 5.34 -14.39
CA LEU A 248 -14.32 4.08 -13.89
C LEU A 248 -13.93 2.89 -14.78
N ALA A 249 -14.15 2.98 -16.09
CA ALA A 249 -13.88 1.89 -17.02
C ALA A 249 -12.40 1.50 -17.07
N ASN A 250 -11.49 2.47 -17.13
CA ASN A 250 -10.06 2.19 -17.13
C ASN A 250 -9.61 1.60 -15.77
N PHE A 251 -10.10 2.15 -14.66
CA PHE A 251 -9.72 1.68 -13.34
C PHE A 251 -10.23 0.26 -13.07
N VAL A 252 -11.49 -0.04 -13.39
CA VAL A 252 -12.07 -1.39 -13.28
C VAL A 252 -11.28 -2.39 -14.14
N ARG A 253 -10.96 -2.03 -15.39
CA ARG A 253 -10.14 -2.89 -16.27
C ARG A 253 -8.76 -3.17 -15.68
N ALA A 254 -8.08 -2.16 -15.14
CA ALA A 254 -6.80 -2.33 -14.48
C ALA A 254 -6.90 -3.28 -13.27
N CYS A 255 -7.91 -3.09 -12.41
CA CYS A 255 -8.14 -3.96 -11.26
C CYS A 255 -8.36 -5.41 -11.67
N PHE A 256 -9.20 -5.68 -12.68
CA PHE A 256 -9.45 -7.04 -13.17
C PHE A 256 -8.19 -7.73 -13.70
N LEU A 257 -7.37 -7.01 -14.47
CA LEU A 257 -6.11 -7.54 -14.97
C LEU A 257 -5.18 -7.88 -13.79
N LEU A 258 -4.95 -6.92 -12.90
CA LEU A 258 -3.96 -7.04 -11.82
C LEU A 258 -4.30 -8.10 -10.76
N VAL A 259 -5.59 -8.35 -10.47
CA VAL A 259 -6.00 -9.37 -9.50
C VAL A 259 -6.09 -10.79 -10.09
N SER A 260 -5.74 -10.95 -11.37
CA SER A 260 -5.73 -12.26 -12.02
C SER A 260 -4.67 -13.17 -11.40
N ARG A 261 -4.99 -14.47 -11.24
CA ARG A 261 -4.07 -15.50 -10.71
C ARG A 261 -2.89 -15.79 -11.63
N ILE A 262 -3.04 -15.51 -12.91
CA ILE A 262 -1.98 -15.62 -13.90
C ILE A 262 -2.07 -14.33 -14.69
N ILE A 263 -0.94 -13.63 -14.81
CA ILE A 263 -0.87 -12.38 -15.54
C ILE A 263 0.37 -12.42 -16.43
N ASP A 264 0.16 -12.23 -17.72
CA ASP A 264 1.23 -12.12 -18.70
C ASP A 264 1.72 -10.67 -18.82
N ARG A 265 2.82 -10.48 -19.56
CA ARG A 265 3.45 -9.17 -19.74
C ARG A 265 2.56 -8.16 -20.49
N ASN A 266 1.76 -8.61 -21.45
CA ASN A 266 0.87 -7.72 -22.19
C ASN A 266 -0.28 -7.25 -21.29
N SER A 267 -0.85 -8.16 -20.50
CA SER A 267 -1.85 -7.82 -19.48
C SER A 267 -1.31 -6.85 -18.43
N LEU A 268 -0.05 -7.01 -18.00
CA LEU A 268 0.63 -6.08 -17.09
C LEU A 268 0.85 -4.70 -17.72
N ASN A 269 1.26 -4.64 -18.98
CA ASN A 269 1.43 -3.39 -19.72
C ASN A 269 0.09 -2.67 -19.93
N GLU A 270 -0.97 -3.42 -20.26
CA GLU A 270 -2.31 -2.85 -20.34
C GLU A 270 -2.72 -2.28 -18.98
N ALA A 271 -2.57 -3.03 -17.89
CA ALA A 271 -2.91 -2.54 -16.55
C ALA A 271 -2.17 -1.24 -16.19
N HIS A 272 -0.86 -1.16 -16.48
CA HIS A 272 -0.09 0.07 -16.28
C HIS A 272 -0.64 1.23 -17.11
N SER A 273 -0.88 1.01 -18.41
CA SER A 273 -1.44 2.01 -19.31
C SER A 273 -2.80 2.52 -18.81
N ARG A 274 -3.68 1.61 -18.36
CA ARG A 274 -5.00 1.96 -17.80
C ARG A 274 -4.89 2.80 -16.53
N LEU A 275 -3.99 2.46 -15.61
CA LEU A 275 -3.77 3.25 -14.39
C LEU A 275 -3.19 4.63 -14.70
N LEU A 276 -2.29 4.73 -15.67
CA LEU A 276 -1.76 6.02 -16.13
C LEU A 276 -2.85 6.87 -16.79
N THR A 277 -3.72 6.28 -17.61
CA THR A 277 -4.89 6.97 -18.17
C THR A 277 -5.82 7.49 -17.08
N VAL A 278 -6.09 6.68 -16.03
CA VAL A 278 -6.88 7.13 -14.87
C VAL A 278 -6.23 8.35 -14.21
N ALA A 279 -4.92 8.31 -13.96
CA ALA A 279 -4.21 9.42 -13.33
C ALA A 279 -4.27 10.70 -14.18
N LYS A 280 -4.07 10.59 -15.50
CA LYS A 280 -4.16 11.72 -16.44
C LYS A 280 -5.57 12.30 -16.53
N LEU A 281 -6.61 11.47 -16.61
CA LEU A 281 -7.99 11.93 -16.63
C LEU A 281 -8.37 12.66 -15.32
N ILE A 282 -7.90 12.17 -14.18
CA ILE A 282 -8.13 12.84 -12.90
C ILE A 282 -7.42 14.20 -12.89
N GLU A 283 -6.16 14.26 -13.31
CA GLU A 283 -5.40 15.51 -13.37
C GLU A 283 -6.06 16.53 -14.31
N GLU A 284 -6.49 16.09 -15.50
CA GLU A 284 -7.12 16.94 -16.51
C GLU A 284 -8.47 17.53 -16.03
N HIS A 285 -9.31 16.71 -15.40
CA HIS A 285 -10.69 17.12 -15.08
C HIS A 285 -10.88 17.64 -13.65
N TYR A 286 -10.01 17.27 -12.72
CA TYR A 286 -10.11 17.66 -11.31
C TYR A 286 -8.94 18.51 -10.83
N GLY A 287 -7.81 18.51 -11.55
CA GLY A 287 -6.60 19.22 -11.16
C GLY A 287 -5.54 18.30 -10.55
N SER A 288 -4.29 18.76 -10.60
CA SER A 288 -3.13 18.00 -10.12
C SER A 288 -3.20 17.70 -8.62
N GLU A 289 -3.87 18.55 -7.83
CA GLU A 289 -4.09 18.38 -6.39
C GLU A 289 -4.88 17.13 -6.01
N TYR A 290 -5.61 16.53 -6.96
CA TYR A 290 -6.33 15.27 -6.76
C TYR A 290 -5.47 14.02 -6.98
N ILE A 291 -4.23 14.19 -7.46
CA ILE A 291 -3.29 13.09 -7.65
C ILE A 291 -2.63 12.73 -6.32
N THR A 292 -3.25 11.77 -5.65
CA THR A 292 -2.80 11.26 -4.35
C THR A 292 -1.57 10.37 -4.47
N PRO A 293 -0.85 10.13 -3.35
CA PRO A 293 0.23 9.15 -3.32
C PRO A 293 -0.20 7.74 -3.76
N ASN A 294 -1.43 7.32 -3.47
CA ASN A 294 -1.92 6.01 -3.90
C ASN A 294 -2.09 5.93 -5.42
N ILE A 295 -2.60 6.98 -6.08
CA ILE A 295 -2.71 7.04 -7.54
C ILE A 295 -1.31 6.90 -8.16
N HIS A 296 -0.34 7.67 -7.68
CA HIS A 296 1.04 7.57 -8.15
C HIS A 296 1.67 6.19 -7.88
N LEU A 297 1.56 5.67 -6.66
CA LEU A 297 2.13 4.38 -6.29
C LEU A 297 1.51 3.21 -7.07
N SER A 298 0.26 3.33 -7.53
CA SER A 298 -0.35 2.30 -8.37
C SER A 298 0.39 2.07 -9.68
N LEU A 299 1.07 3.10 -10.22
CA LEU A 299 1.88 2.97 -11.43
C LEU A 299 3.06 2.01 -11.24
N HIS A 300 3.53 1.85 -10.00
CA HIS A 300 4.60 0.95 -9.60
C HIS A 300 4.13 -0.50 -9.32
N LEU A 301 2.82 -0.80 -9.40
CA LEU A 301 2.31 -2.16 -9.20
C LEU A 301 2.84 -3.14 -10.26
N THR A 302 3.00 -2.68 -11.50
CA THR A 302 3.56 -3.52 -12.58
C THR A 302 5.01 -3.90 -12.30
N GLU A 303 5.82 -2.98 -11.79
CA GLU A 303 7.19 -3.29 -11.38
C GLU A 303 7.21 -4.22 -10.15
N CYS A 304 6.26 -4.08 -9.21
CA CYS A 304 6.10 -5.07 -8.13
C CYS A 304 5.77 -6.47 -8.68
N CYS A 305 4.94 -6.55 -9.71
CA CYS A 305 4.61 -7.82 -10.35
C CYS A 305 5.81 -8.46 -11.07
N HIS A 306 6.69 -7.64 -11.67
CA HIS A 306 7.93 -8.14 -12.25
C HIS A 306 8.89 -8.70 -11.21
N ASP A 307 8.89 -8.12 -10.00
CA ASP A 307 9.79 -8.51 -8.93
C ASP A 307 9.30 -9.75 -8.15
N TYR A 308 8.00 -9.83 -7.88
CA TYR A 308 7.42 -10.77 -6.92
C TYR A 308 6.34 -11.68 -7.50
N GLY A 309 6.11 -11.62 -8.81
CA GLY A 309 5.00 -12.33 -9.44
C GLY A 309 3.67 -11.63 -9.20
N PRO A 310 2.53 -12.29 -9.44
CA PRO A 310 1.25 -11.58 -9.47
C PRO A 310 0.81 -11.14 -8.06
N LEU A 311 -0.06 -10.13 -8.01
CA LEU A 311 -0.46 -9.42 -6.78
C LEU A 311 -0.88 -10.31 -5.60
N TYR A 312 -1.51 -11.46 -5.86
CA TYR A 312 -1.93 -12.39 -4.82
C TYR A 312 -0.77 -12.95 -3.99
N SER A 313 0.45 -12.91 -4.54
CA SER A 313 1.66 -13.44 -3.89
C SER A 313 2.11 -12.57 -2.72
N PHE A 314 1.66 -11.31 -2.69
CA PHE A 314 2.16 -10.33 -1.73
C PHE A 314 1.10 -9.38 -1.15
N TRP A 315 -0.18 -9.50 -1.48
CA TRP A 315 -1.22 -8.64 -0.90
C TRP A 315 -1.46 -8.86 0.60
N CYS A 316 -1.89 -7.82 1.31
CA CYS A 316 -2.04 -7.85 2.77
C CYS A 316 -3.34 -8.50 3.29
N PHE A 317 -4.26 -8.96 2.44
CA PHE A 317 -5.57 -9.48 2.88
C PHE A 317 -5.47 -10.60 3.94
N SER A 318 -4.59 -11.58 3.72
CA SER A 318 -4.39 -12.68 4.67
C SER A 318 -3.71 -12.20 5.95
N PHE A 319 -2.78 -11.25 5.82
CA PHE A 319 -2.06 -10.70 6.96
C PHE A 319 -2.99 -9.93 7.90
N GLU A 320 -3.83 -9.04 7.37
CA GLU A 320 -4.80 -8.28 8.18
C GLU A 320 -5.85 -9.17 8.84
N ARG A 321 -6.28 -10.25 8.17
CA ARG A 321 -7.16 -11.24 8.77
C ARG A 321 -6.51 -11.90 10.00
N MET A 322 -5.22 -12.24 9.90
CA MET A 322 -4.47 -12.81 11.03
C MET A 322 -4.27 -11.79 12.15
N ASN A 323 -4.05 -10.51 11.83
CA ASN A 323 -4.02 -9.43 12.83
C ASN A 323 -5.35 -9.33 13.59
N GLY A 324 -6.48 -9.47 12.90
CA GLY A 324 -7.81 -9.53 13.51
C GLY A 324 -7.94 -10.65 14.54
N ILE A 325 -7.55 -11.87 14.18
CA ILE A 325 -7.57 -13.05 15.07
C ILE A 325 -6.66 -12.84 16.28
N LEU A 326 -5.44 -12.32 16.06
CA LEU A 326 -4.51 -12.04 17.14
C LEU A 326 -5.06 -10.97 18.10
N GLY A 327 -5.70 -9.94 17.55
CA GLY A 327 -6.37 -8.89 18.32
C GLY A 327 -7.51 -9.44 19.18
N GLU A 328 -8.33 -10.35 18.66
CA GLU A 328 -9.39 -11.03 19.42
C GLU A 328 -8.81 -11.86 20.57
N PHE A 329 -7.76 -12.63 20.30
CA PHE A 329 -7.07 -13.43 21.32
C PHE A 329 -6.51 -12.56 22.46
N LEU A 330 -5.86 -11.44 22.13
CA LEU A 330 -5.35 -10.50 23.12
C LEU A 330 -6.46 -9.82 23.93
N ARG A 331 -7.62 -9.52 23.32
CA ARG A 331 -8.79 -9.00 24.04
C ARG A 331 -9.36 -10.02 25.01
N LEU A 332 -9.43 -11.29 24.62
CA LEU A 332 -9.86 -12.38 25.50
C LEU A 332 -8.94 -12.52 26.70
N ILE A 333 -7.62 -12.53 26.49
CA ILE A 333 -6.64 -12.54 27.59
C ILE A 333 -6.86 -11.35 28.53
N ASN A 334 -7.00 -10.14 27.99
CA ASN A 334 -7.26 -8.95 28.81
C ASN A 334 -8.59 -9.01 29.54
N PHE A 335 -9.60 -9.70 29.00
CA PHE A 335 -10.88 -9.93 29.70
C PHE A 335 -10.71 -10.88 30.89
N PHE A 336 -9.94 -11.96 30.74
CA PHE A 336 -9.68 -12.93 31.83
C PHE A 336 -8.66 -12.44 32.87
N LEU A 337 -7.74 -11.55 32.48
CA LEU A 337 -6.73 -10.96 33.36
C LEU A 337 -7.17 -9.65 34.01
N ARG A 338 -8.41 -9.18 33.77
CA ARG A 338 -8.94 -8.05 34.54
C ARG A 338 -9.05 -8.49 36.01
N PRO A 339 -8.39 -7.79 36.94
CA PRO A 339 -8.66 -7.99 38.34
C PRO A 339 -10.15 -7.70 38.59
N TYR A 340 -10.87 -8.64 39.19
CA TYR A 340 -12.14 -8.35 39.82
C TYR A 340 -11.84 -7.47 41.05
N TYR A 341 -11.81 -6.15 40.87
CA TYR A 341 -11.81 -5.18 41.97
C TYR A 341 -12.98 -4.23 41.79
#